data_AF-A0A6M8BJK9-F1
#
_entry.id   AF-A0A6M8BJK9-F1
#
_cell.length_a   1.000
_cell.length_b   1.000
_cell.length_c   1.000
_cell.angle_alpha   90.00
_cell.angle_beta   90.00
_cell.angle_gamma   90.00
#
_symmetry.space_group_name_H-M   'P 1'
#
loop_
_entity.id
_entity.type
_entity.pdbx_description
1 polymer ?
#
loop_
_entity_poly.entity_id
_entity_poly.type
_entity_poly.pdbx_seq_one_letter_code
_entity_poly.pdbx_strand_id
1 'polypeptide(L)'
;MIFNELQQFRQTLYASLGNARDALFDLMDAVLVSACIVSFVRLSQSPVFRRQWSSTYEALRDSRLPRSKVLKLLVQQIPTQQQPLLAGDASRWNRPAARRLKDRTLSL
;
A
#
# COMPACT_ATOMS: atom_id res chain seq x y z
N MET A 1 -0.40 -23.60 11.36
CA MET A 1 -1.33 -22.72 12.10
C MET A 1 -1.22 -21.26 11.65
N ILE A 2 -0.05 -20.60 11.63
CA ILE A 2 0.05 -19.21 11.10
C ILE A 2 -0.12 -19.08 9.57
N PHE A 3 0.32 -20.08 8.80
CA PHE A 3 0.27 -20.04 7.33
C PHE A 3 -1.16 -19.99 6.77
N ASN A 4 -2.10 -20.71 7.39
CA ASN A 4 -3.49 -20.73 6.94
C ASN A 4 -4.18 -19.39 7.22
N GLU A 5 -3.93 -18.79 8.38
CA GLU A 5 -4.44 -17.47 8.74
C GLU A 5 -3.91 -16.39 7.79
N LEU A 6 -2.60 -16.44 7.49
CA LEU A 6 -1.96 -15.50 6.58
C LEU A 6 -2.45 -15.68 5.14
N GLN A 7 -2.66 -16.92 4.70
CA GLN A 7 -3.27 -17.22 3.40
C GLN A 7 -4.70 -16.68 3.32
N GLN A 8 -5.52 -16.91 4.34
CA GLN A 8 -6.90 -16.43 4.39
C GLN A 8 -6.97 -14.89 4.40
N PHE A 9 -6.11 -14.24 5.19
CA PHE A 9 -5.97 -12.79 5.20
C PHE A 9 -5.63 -12.26 3.81
N ARG A 10 -4.61 -12.85 3.15
CA ARG A 10 -4.17 -12.43 1.81
C ARG A 10 -5.26 -12.63 0.75
N GLN A 11 -5.99 -13.73 0.80
CA GLN A 11 -7.12 -13.97 -0.10
C GLN A 11 -8.25 -12.97 0.12
N THR A 12 -8.58 -12.67 1.38
CA THR A 12 -9.60 -11.69 1.75
C THR A 12 -9.20 -10.28 1.28
N LEU A 13 -7.94 -9.90 1.51
CA LEU A 13 -7.39 -8.64 1.04
C LEU A 13 -7.47 -8.55 -0.48
N TYR A 14 -6.97 -9.55 -1.20
CA TYR A 14 -6.99 -9.60 -2.67
C TYR A 14 -8.41 -9.49 -3.24
N ALA A 15 -9.38 -10.20 -2.65
CA ALA A 15 -10.79 -10.11 -3.06
C ALA A 15 -11.41 -8.74 -2.79
N SER A 16 -10.87 -7.98 -1.83
CA SER A 16 -11.30 -6.61 -1.54
C SER A 16 -10.68 -5.57 -2.46
N LEU A 17 -9.57 -5.89 -3.14
CA LEU A 17 -8.94 -4.97 -4.10
C LEU A 17 -9.86 -4.82 -5.32
N GLY A 18 -10.06 -3.57 -5.76
CA GLY A 18 -10.94 -3.23 -6.87
C GLY A 18 -10.34 -3.60 -8.23
N ASN A 19 -10.41 -2.68 -9.19
CA ASN A 19 -9.80 -2.90 -10.50
C ASN A 19 -8.28 -3.07 -10.38
N ALA A 20 -7.65 -3.63 -11.41
CA ALA A 20 -6.20 -3.86 -11.44
C ALA A 20 -5.64 -4.58 -10.19
N ARG A 21 -6.48 -5.35 -9.46
CA ARG A 21 -6.12 -5.99 -8.19
C ARG A 21 -4.86 -6.82 -8.26
N ASP A 22 -4.63 -7.53 -9.36
CA ASP A 22 -3.43 -8.35 -9.53
C ASP A 22 -2.16 -7.49 -9.52
N ALA A 23 -2.17 -6.41 -10.29
CA ALA A 23 -1.04 -5.50 -10.38
C ALA A 23 -0.83 -4.75 -9.07
N LEU A 24 -1.92 -4.39 -8.37
CA LEU A 24 -1.83 -3.77 -7.05
C LEU A 24 -1.30 -4.74 -5.98
N PHE A 25 -1.68 -6.01 -6.06
CA PHE A 25 -1.24 -7.04 -5.14
C PHE A 25 0.24 -7.37 -5.33
N ASP A 26 0.68 -7.53 -6.58
CA ASP A 26 2.10 -7.67 -6.94
C ASP A 26 2.90 -6.44 -6.48
N LEU A 27 2.35 -5.22 -6.67
CA LEU A 27 2.99 -3.97 -6.25
C LEU A 27 3.13 -3.89 -4.72
N MET A 28 2.12 -4.32 -3.98
CA MET A 28 2.15 -4.38 -2.53
C MET A 28 3.24 -5.34 -2.06
N ASP A 29 3.30 -6.55 -2.62
CA ASP A 29 4.36 -7.50 -2.28
C ASP A 29 5.74 -6.94 -2.61
N ALA A 30 5.89 -6.29 -3.77
CA ALA A 30 7.14 -5.63 -4.16
C ALA A 30 7.57 -4.56 -3.15
N VAL A 31 6.65 -3.76 -2.61
CA VAL A 31 6.93 -2.79 -1.55
C VAL A 31 7.34 -3.48 -0.26
N LEU A 32 6.64 -4.53 0.16
CA LEU A 32 6.88 -5.25 1.42
C LEU A 32 8.24 -5.96 1.45
N VAL A 33 8.71 -6.48 0.31
CA VAL A 33 10.01 -7.16 0.22
C VAL A 33 11.17 -6.23 -0.14
N SER A 34 10.89 -4.96 -0.45
CA SER A 34 11.92 -3.99 -0.81
C SER A 34 12.53 -3.33 0.43
N ALA A 35 13.79 -3.60 0.71
CA ALA A 35 14.51 -2.97 1.82
C ALA A 35 14.73 -1.45 1.62
N CYS A 36 14.85 -1.00 0.37
CA CYS A 36 15.02 0.42 0.04
C CYS A 36 14.39 0.75 -1.32
N ILE A 37 13.49 1.72 -1.33
CA ILE A 37 12.79 2.18 -2.54
C ILE A 37 13.37 3.53 -2.96
N VAL A 38 14.37 3.49 -3.85
CA VAL A 38 15.01 4.72 -4.38
C VAL A 38 14.19 5.41 -5.46
N SER A 39 13.32 4.67 -6.15
CA SER A 39 12.40 5.20 -7.15
C SER A 39 11.18 4.30 -7.27
N PHE A 40 10.04 4.87 -7.68
CA PHE A 40 8.81 4.10 -7.84
C PHE A 40 8.92 3.05 -8.94
N VAL A 41 9.58 3.38 -10.06
CA VAL A 41 9.79 2.44 -11.18
C VAL A 41 10.66 1.25 -10.76
N ARG A 42 11.54 1.38 -9.76
CA ARG A 42 12.34 0.26 -9.27
C ARG A 42 11.48 -0.90 -8.73
N LEU A 43 10.27 -0.61 -8.25
CA LEU A 43 9.34 -1.64 -7.81
C LEU A 43 8.95 -2.59 -8.95
N SER A 44 8.97 -2.14 -10.21
CA SER A 44 8.71 -3.01 -11.36
C SER A 44 9.83 -3.99 -11.67
N GLN A 45 11.00 -3.82 -11.05
CA GLN A 45 12.15 -4.71 -11.19
C GLN A 45 12.23 -5.72 -10.04
N SER A 46 11.31 -5.65 -9.09
CA SER A 46 11.23 -6.61 -7.99
C SER A 46 10.90 -8.00 -8.53
N PRO A 47 11.56 -9.08 -8.07
CA PRO A 47 11.28 -10.44 -8.56
C PRO A 47 9.86 -10.91 -8.27
N VAL A 48 9.18 -10.29 -7.29
CA VAL A 48 7.78 -10.59 -6.98
C VAL A 48 6.78 -9.78 -7.81
N PHE A 49 7.25 -8.77 -8.56
CA PHE A 49 6.42 -7.98 -9.47
C PHE A 49 6.45 -8.58 -10.88
N ARG A 50 5.37 -9.26 -11.28
CA ARG A 50 5.36 -10.10 -12.49
C ARG A 50 4.91 -9.36 -13.76
N ARG A 51 4.83 -8.03 -13.71
CA ARG A 51 4.19 -7.19 -14.73
C ARG A 51 5.15 -6.12 -15.26
N GLN A 52 4.72 -5.42 -16.30
CA GLN A 52 5.52 -4.36 -16.90
C GLN A 52 5.50 -3.08 -16.06
N TRP A 53 6.52 -2.24 -16.28
CA TRP A 53 6.72 -1.03 -15.50
C TRP A 53 5.53 -0.06 -15.54
N SER A 54 4.80 0.04 -16.65
CA SER A 54 3.59 0.88 -16.76
C SER A 54 2.51 0.46 -15.77
N SER A 55 2.39 -0.85 -15.51
CA SER A 55 1.39 -1.41 -14.60
C SER A 55 1.56 -0.93 -13.15
N THR A 56 2.75 -0.46 -12.75
CA THR A 56 2.95 0.11 -11.41
C THR A 56 2.11 1.39 -11.21
N TYR A 57 2.01 2.23 -12.24
CA TYR A 57 1.23 3.46 -12.19
C TYR A 57 -0.26 3.20 -12.43
N GLU A 58 -0.58 2.32 -13.39
CA GLU A 58 -1.96 1.94 -13.73
C GLU A 58 -2.64 1.26 -12.53
N ALA A 59 -1.94 0.39 -11.80
CA ALA A 59 -2.47 -0.26 -10.60
C ALA A 59 -2.97 0.74 -9.56
N LEU A 60 -2.19 1.80 -9.29
CA LEU A 60 -2.58 2.84 -8.34
C LEU A 60 -3.72 3.72 -8.87
N ARG A 61 -3.69 4.05 -10.15
CA ARG A 61 -4.71 4.88 -10.79
C ARG A 61 -6.06 4.18 -10.85
N ASP A 62 -6.07 2.92 -11.25
CA ASP A 62 -7.28 2.22 -11.63
C ASP A 62 -7.92 1.50 -10.46
N SER A 63 -7.14 1.11 -9.45
CA SER A 63 -7.64 0.24 -8.38
C SER A 63 -8.79 0.78 -7.56
N ARG A 64 -8.99 2.10 -7.53
CA ARG A 64 -10.03 2.78 -6.73
C ARG A 64 -10.19 2.09 -5.37
N LEU A 65 -9.06 1.93 -4.67
CA LEU A 65 -8.95 1.08 -3.48
C LEU A 65 -10.10 1.36 -2.50
N PRO A 66 -10.91 0.36 -2.11
CA PRO A 66 -11.93 0.55 -1.09
C PRO A 66 -11.28 0.67 0.29
N ARG A 67 -10.71 1.85 0.56
CA ARG A 67 -9.86 2.17 1.71
C ARG A 67 -10.49 1.75 3.03
N SER A 68 -11.79 2.00 3.21
CA SER A 68 -12.51 1.63 4.44
C SER A 68 -12.57 0.12 4.67
N LYS A 69 -12.75 -0.69 3.61
CA LYS A 69 -12.76 -2.16 3.72
C LYS A 69 -11.37 -2.69 4.07
N VAL A 70 -10.35 -2.18 3.37
CA VAL A 70 -8.95 -2.58 3.62
C VAL A 70 -8.51 -2.18 5.03
N LEU A 71 -8.80 -0.96 5.47
CA LEU A 71 -8.46 -0.50 6.83
C LEU A 71 -9.17 -1.33 7.90
N LYS A 72 -10.45 -1.67 7.72
CA LYS A 72 -11.16 -2.56 8.65
C LYS A 72 -10.49 -3.93 8.75
N LEU A 73 -10.08 -4.51 7.62
CA LEU A 73 -9.38 -5.79 7.60
C LEU A 73 -8.02 -5.72 8.33
N LEU A 74 -7.29 -4.62 8.19
CA LEU A 74 -6.03 -4.38 8.89
C LEU A 74 -6.23 -4.21 10.40
N VAL A 75 -7.23 -3.42 10.81
CA VAL A 75 -7.54 -3.20 12.24
C VAL A 75 -7.91 -4.51 12.95
N GLN A 76 -8.59 -5.43 12.27
CA GLN A 76 -8.90 -6.75 12.81
C GLN A 76 -7.67 -7.61 13.15
N GLN A 77 -6.49 -7.27 12.62
CA GLN A 77 -5.23 -7.98 12.93
C GLN A 77 -4.49 -7.39 14.14
N ILE A 78 -4.97 -6.28 14.71
CA ILE A 78 -4.35 -5.65 15.89
C ILE A 78 -4.78 -6.44 17.14
N PRO A 79 -3.84 -6.92 17.97
CA PRO A 79 -4.16 -7.60 19.23
C PRO A 79 -5.02 -6.72 20.15
N THR A 80 -6.08 -7.30 20.71
CA THR A 80 -7.04 -6.59 21.59
C THR A 80 -6.98 -7.04 23.04
N GLN A 81 -6.08 -7.97 23.39
CA GLN A 81 -5.89 -8.43 24.78
C GLN A 81 -5.42 -7.31 25.72
N GLN A 82 -4.87 -6.23 25.17
CA GLN A 82 -4.41 -5.05 25.91
C GLN A 82 -5.10 -3.80 25.35
N GLN A 83 -5.26 -2.79 26.19
CA GLN A 83 -5.79 -1.50 25.76
C GLN A 83 -4.85 -0.85 24.73
N PRO A 84 -5.32 -0.50 23.52
CA PRO A 84 -4.47 0.07 22.50
C PRO A 84 -4.05 1.50 22.86
N LEU A 85 -2.75 1.80 22.75
CA LEU A 85 -2.22 3.16 22.79
C LEU A 85 -2.21 3.74 21.38
N LEU A 86 -2.93 4.84 21.16
CA LEU A 86 -2.97 5.52 19.88
C LEU A 86 -2.00 6.72 19.90
N ALA A 87 -0.90 6.60 19.16
CA ALA A 87 0.03 7.70 18.93
C ALA A 87 -0.37 8.46 17.65
N GLY A 88 -0.66 9.75 17.80
CA GLY A 88 -0.91 10.65 16.67
C GLY A 88 0.34 11.43 16.32
N ASP A 89 0.66 11.51 15.02
CA ASP A 89 1.71 12.36 14.49
C ASP A 89 1.12 13.30 13.42
N ALA A 90 1.50 14.57 13.49
CA ALA A 90 1.10 15.61 12.53
C ALA A 90 2.24 15.98 11.56
N SER A 91 3.29 15.15 11.47
CA SER A 91 4.39 15.33 10.52
C SER A 91 3.87 15.60 9.12
N ARG A 92 4.25 16.77 8.60
CA ARG A 92 3.87 17.20 7.25
C ARG A 92 4.85 16.62 6.25
N TRP A 93 4.33 15.94 5.23
CA TRP A 93 5.16 15.39 4.15
C TRP A 93 5.32 16.40 3.02
N ASN A 94 6.28 17.33 3.18
CA ASN A 94 6.61 18.31 2.13
C ASN A 94 7.14 17.60 0.87
N ARG A 95 6.70 18.04 -0.31
CA ARG A 95 7.14 17.52 -1.61
C ARG A 95 7.72 18.63 -2.48
N PRO A 96 8.76 19.36 -2.06
CA PRO A 96 9.25 20.55 -2.75
C PRO A 96 9.59 20.30 -4.23
N ALA A 97 10.06 19.09 -4.55
CA ALA A 97 10.36 18.64 -5.91
C ALA A 97 9.11 18.47 -6.82
N ALA A 98 7.91 18.28 -6.26
CA ALA A 98 6.68 18.05 -7.00
C ALA A 98 6.05 19.36 -7.49
N ARG A 99 6.70 20.06 -8.44
CA ARG A 99 6.35 21.43 -8.89
C ARG A 99 4.87 21.69 -9.20
N ARG A 100 4.15 20.67 -9.66
CA ARG A 100 2.73 20.76 -10.07
C ARG A 100 1.73 20.33 -9.00
N LEU A 101 2.19 19.82 -7.86
CA LEU A 101 1.31 19.47 -6.74
C LEU A 101 0.96 20.77 -5.99
N LYS A 102 -0.33 21.04 -5.82
CA LYS A 102 -0.82 22.28 -5.18
C LYS A 102 -0.25 22.44 -3.76
N ASP A 103 -0.26 21.35 -2.98
CA ASP A 103 0.18 21.33 -1.58
C ASP A 103 1.63 20.81 -1.44
N ARG A 104 2.49 21.12 -2.42
CA ARG A 104 3.89 20.63 -2.45
C ARG A 104 4.78 21.25 -1.37
N THR A 105 4.40 22.43 -0.90
CA THR A 105 5.09 23.23 0.11
C THR A 105 4.05 23.77 1.09
N LEU A 106 4.51 24.25 2.24
CA LEU A 106 3.66 25.00 3.16
C LEU A 106 3.15 26.26 2.45
N SER A 107 1.86 26.34 2.16
CA SER A 107 1.19 27.63 1.99
C SER A 107 1.10 28.24 3.38
N LEU A 108 1.82 29.34 3.61
CA LEU A 108 1.64 30.22 4.76
C LEU A 108 0.28 30.92 4.67
#